data_AF-A0A542XFK5-F1
#
_entry.id   AF-A0A542XFK5-F1
#
_cell.length_a   1.000
_cell.length_b   1.000
_cell.length_c   1.000
_cell.angle_alpha   90.00
_cell.angle_beta   90.00
_cell.angle_gamma   90.00
#
_symmetry.space_group_name_H-M   'P 1'
#
loop_
_entity.id
_entity.type
_entity.pdbx_description
1 polymer ?
#
loop_
_entity_poly.entity_id
_entity_poly.type
_entity_poly.pdbx_seq_one_letter_code
_entity_poly.pdbx_strand_id
1 'polypeptide(L)'
;MTYVALGDSYAAGVGGGERVDACFRSRAGYPVIVAEEIGRTLAYEACSGAVVDDVRRGQLARLDSATELVTMSVGGNDAGFAEVLTACARPAWMGETDPIIDEAERVMREDLPDRLAALHEDVRSRAPQAQVVATGYPRLFAGEDCNLSTFFSPRELTRLNAAADLLAEVMGAAARAAGAVFVDVRDEFQGHAVCQDPEWIRGASWPLDESFHPNAAGHRAIADAVLVELGRQPVAAPAQQRPAVLSSRPAIAYGRPHDHGRKMFRLPDLLSPESLAGAKDSGLDVDEVRRLAEAGGPDAEARLHQLDREVRAATSVE
;
A
#
# COMPACT_ATOMS: atom_id res chain seq x y z
N MET A 1 -15.94 -3.07 24.79
CA MET A 1 -14.56 -3.53 24.55
C MET A 1 -14.34 -3.49 23.05
N THR A 2 -13.82 -2.36 22.57
CA THR A 2 -13.90 -1.98 21.15
C THR A 2 -12.49 -1.83 20.59
N TYR A 3 -12.25 -2.52 19.49
CA TYR A 3 -11.09 -2.32 18.62
C TYR A 3 -11.52 -1.43 17.46
N VAL A 4 -10.82 -0.33 17.22
CA VAL A 4 -11.04 0.56 16.07
C VAL A 4 -9.87 0.45 15.09
N ALA A 5 -10.14 0.16 13.82
CA ALA A 5 -9.13 0.15 12.78
C ALA A 5 -9.31 1.36 11.86
N LEU A 6 -8.30 2.22 11.83
CA LEU A 6 -8.22 3.44 11.04
C LEU A 6 -7.20 3.27 9.91
N GLY A 7 -7.20 4.17 8.95
CA GLY A 7 -6.14 4.29 7.96
C GLY A 7 -6.61 4.17 6.53
N ASP A 8 -5.67 3.78 5.68
CA ASP A 8 -5.79 3.75 4.23
C ASP A 8 -6.15 2.36 3.68
N SER A 9 -5.77 2.07 2.44
CA SER A 9 -6.04 0.81 1.74
C SER A 9 -5.37 -0.41 2.37
N TYR A 10 -4.21 -0.25 3.02
CA TYR A 10 -3.55 -1.37 3.71
C TYR A 10 -4.34 -1.75 4.96
N ALA A 11 -4.81 -0.77 5.73
CA ALA A 11 -5.71 -0.99 6.85
C ALA A 11 -7.08 -1.49 6.38
N ALA A 12 -7.60 -1.00 5.25
CA ALA A 12 -8.86 -1.48 4.67
C ALA A 12 -8.76 -2.93 4.17
N GLY A 13 -7.56 -3.49 4.02
CA GLY A 13 -7.42 -4.89 3.59
C GLY A 13 -7.49 -5.07 2.08
N VAL A 14 -7.24 -4.03 1.29
CA VAL A 14 -7.22 -4.12 -0.18
C VAL A 14 -6.26 -5.23 -0.61
N GLY A 15 -6.67 -6.05 -1.59
CA GLY A 15 -5.93 -7.21 -2.04
C GLY A 15 -6.13 -8.48 -1.19
N GLY A 16 -6.64 -8.36 0.04
CA GLY A 16 -6.79 -9.47 0.97
C GLY A 16 -7.90 -10.48 0.63
N GLY A 17 -8.87 -10.10 -0.22
CA GLY A 17 -10.01 -10.96 -0.56
C GLY A 17 -11.26 -10.14 -0.91
N GLU A 18 -12.44 -10.70 -0.65
CA GLU A 18 -13.73 -10.07 -0.98
C GLU A 18 -13.86 -8.65 -0.39
N ARG A 19 -13.94 -7.67 -1.29
CA ARG A 19 -14.32 -6.28 -0.99
C ARG A 19 -15.80 -6.20 -0.62
N VAL A 20 -16.11 -5.51 0.48
CA VAL A 20 -17.50 -5.41 0.98
C VAL A 20 -18.15 -4.04 0.82
N ASP A 21 -17.41 -2.99 0.44
CA ASP A 21 -17.96 -1.64 0.24
C ASP A 21 -17.03 -0.71 -0.57
N ALA A 22 -17.42 0.57 -0.68
CA ALA A 22 -16.72 1.61 -1.42
C ALA A 22 -15.42 2.11 -0.75
N CYS A 23 -15.17 1.79 0.51
CA CYS A 23 -13.86 2.03 1.15
C CYS A 23 -12.84 0.91 0.86
N PHE A 24 -13.28 -0.08 0.09
CA PHE A 24 -12.52 -1.26 -0.31
C PHE A 24 -12.11 -2.11 0.89
N ARG A 25 -12.94 -2.09 1.93
CA ARG A 25 -12.74 -2.93 3.10
C ARG A 25 -12.87 -4.40 2.71
N SER A 26 -11.92 -5.23 3.15
CA SER A 26 -11.90 -6.67 2.89
C SER A 26 -12.20 -7.47 4.15
N ARG A 27 -12.91 -8.60 3.98
CA ARG A 27 -13.14 -9.58 5.05
C ARG A 27 -11.88 -10.33 5.49
N ALA A 28 -10.80 -10.22 4.73
CA ALA A 28 -9.51 -10.86 5.01
C ALA A 28 -8.39 -9.81 5.21
N GLY A 29 -8.75 -8.55 5.43
CA GLY A 29 -7.79 -7.53 5.87
C GLY A 29 -7.26 -7.81 7.28
N TYR A 30 -6.03 -7.38 7.57
CA TYR A 30 -5.39 -7.65 8.86
C TYR A 30 -6.23 -7.22 10.07
N PRO A 31 -7.03 -6.11 10.06
CA PRO A 31 -7.83 -5.76 11.22
C PRO A 31 -8.91 -6.79 11.54
N VAL A 32 -9.48 -7.43 10.52
CA VAL A 32 -10.48 -8.48 10.72
C VAL A 32 -9.83 -9.68 11.39
N ILE A 33 -8.66 -10.11 10.91
CA ILE A 33 -7.91 -11.24 11.48
C ILE A 33 -7.55 -10.96 12.94
N VAL A 34 -6.99 -9.78 13.22
CA VAL A 34 -6.65 -9.37 14.59
C VAL A 34 -7.89 -9.43 15.47
N ALA A 35 -9.00 -8.80 15.06
CA ALA A 35 -10.25 -8.74 15.83
C ALA A 35 -10.80 -10.14 16.19
N GLU A 36 -10.77 -11.07 15.21
CA GLU A 36 -11.16 -12.47 15.40
C GLU A 36 -10.28 -13.17 16.44
N GLU A 37 -8.94 -13.01 16.36
CA GLU A 37 -8.01 -13.69 17.26
C GLU A 37 -8.02 -13.11 18.68
N ILE A 38 -8.26 -11.81 18.86
CA ILE A 38 -8.36 -11.18 20.18
C ILE A 38 -9.79 -11.20 20.76
N GLY A 39 -10.77 -11.68 20.00
CA GLY A 39 -12.18 -11.78 20.40
C GLY A 39 -12.84 -10.42 20.67
N ARG A 40 -12.52 -9.39 19.88
CA ARG A 40 -13.03 -8.01 20.07
C ARG A 40 -13.91 -7.56 18.92
N THR A 41 -14.95 -6.79 19.25
CA THR A 41 -15.76 -6.12 18.23
C THR A 41 -14.91 -5.09 17.50
N LEU A 42 -14.95 -5.13 16.17
CA LEU A 42 -14.20 -4.24 15.30
C LEU A 42 -15.09 -3.10 14.80
N ALA A 43 -14.72 -1.86 15.10
CA ALA A 43 -15.16 -0.70 14.33
C ALA A 43 -14.16 -0.49 13.18
N TYR A 44 -14.57 -0.87 11.97
CA TYR A 44 -13.72 -0.87 10.80
C TYR A 44 -13.91 0.43 10.04
N GLU A 45 -13.08 1.43 10.30
CA GLU A 45 -13.21 2.80 9.76
C GLU A 45 -12.21 3.11 8.64
N ALA A 46 -11.19 2.26 8.46
CA ALA A 46 -10.20 2.40 7.39
C ALA A 46 -10.83 2.47 6.00
N CYS A 47 -10.21 3.26 5.10
CA CYS A 47 -10.74 3.54 3.79
C CYS A 47 -9.63 3.73 2.75
N SER A 48 -9.73 3.01 1.63
CA SER A 48 -8.79 3.14 0.52
C SER A 48 -8.67 4.59 0.04
N GLY A 49 -7.43 5.00 -0.25
CA GLY A 49 -7.10 6.36 -0.69
C GLY A 49 -7.01 7.43 0.42
N ALA A 50 -7.30 7.08 1.68
CA ALA A 50 -7.24 8.05 2.78
C ALA A 50 -5.81 8.58 2.97
N VAL A 51 -5.68 9.91 3.10
CA VAL A 51 -4.51 10.58 3.70
C VAL A 51 -4.73 10.80 5.20
N VAL A 52 -3.69 11.21 5.93
CA VAL A 52 -3.77 11.51 7.37
C VAL A 52 -4.93 12.45 7.68
N ASP A 53 -5.08 13.48 6.86
CA ASP A 53 -6.12 14.50 6.98
C ASP A 53 -7.54 13.94 6.83
N ASP A 54 -7.71 12.91 6.00
CA ASP A 54 -8.99 12.21 5.82
C ASP A 54 -9.32 11.34 7.03
N VAL A 55 -8.32 10.66 7.60
CA VAL A 55 -8.49 9.90 8.84
C VAL A 55 -8.99 10.83 9.95
N ARG A 56 -8.33 11.98 10.14
CA ARG A 56 -8.69 12.97 11.16
C ARG A 56 -10.12 13.51 11.01
N ARG A 57 -10.57 13.74 9.78
CA ARG A 57 -11.92 14.27 9.50
C ARG A 57 -13.02 13.21 9.49
N GLY A 58 -12.71 12.00 9.04
CA GLY A 58 -13.72 11.02 8.63
C GLY A 58 -13.77 9.74 9.45
N GLN A 59 -12.67 9.33 10.10
CA GLN A 59 -12.57 7.98 10.66
C GLN A 59 -12.55 7.94 12.19
N LEU A 60 -12.42 9.09 12.86
CA LEU A 60 -12.31 9.15 14.34
C LEU A 60 -13.65 9.05 15.09
N ALA A 61 -14.78 9.00 14.38
CA ALA A 61 -16.12 9.13 14.97
C ALA A 61 -16.52 7.99 15.92
N ARG A 62 -15.86 6.82 15.81
CA ARG A 62 -16.09 5.66 16.69
C ARG A 62 -15.12 5.56 17.87
N LEU A 63 -14.17 6.48 17.97
CA LEU A 63 -13.28 6.54 19.13
C LEU A 63 -14.01 7.13 20.32
N ASP A 64 -13.86 6.49 21.47
CA ASP A 64 -14.37 6.94 22.75
C ASP A 64 -13.46 6.48 23.91
N SER A 65 -13.79 6.90 25.13
CA SER A 65 -13.02 6.52 26.33
C SER A 65 -13.07 5.03 26.68
N ALA A 66 -13.95 4.25 26.04
CA ALA A 66 -14.07 2.79 26.21
C ALA A 66 -13.36 2.00 25.10
N THR A 67 -12.74 2.70 24.13
CA THR A 67 -11.87 2.12 23.12
C THR A 67 -10.60 1.60 23.78
N GLU A 68 -10.20 0.37 23.45
CA GLU A 68 -9.07 -0.31 24.09
C GLU A 68 -7.91 -0.53 23.13
N LEU A 69 -8.20 -0.69 21.84
CA LEU A 69 -7.19 -0.90 20.82
C LEU A 69 -7.53 -0.01 19.61
N VAL A 70 -6.51 0.67 19.10
CA VAL A 70 -6.54 1.34 17.81
C VAL A 70 -5.39 0.81 16.98
N THR A 71 -5.66 0.34 15.76
CA THR A 71 -4.62 0.13 14.75
C THR A 71 -4.75 1.16 13.64
N MET A 72 -3.63 1.56 13.04
CA MET A 72 -3.65 2.44 11.88
C MET A 72 -2.44 2.32 10.96
N SER A 73 -2.69 2.21 9.66
CA SER A 73 -1.72 2.45 8.58
C SER A 73 -2.14 3.67 7.78
N VAL A 74 -1.36 4.74 7.81
CA VAL A 74 -1.63 5.94 7.00
C VAL A 74 -0.35 6.74 6.80
N GLY A 75 -0.23 7.38 5.64
CA GLY A 75 0.90 8.23 5.26
C GLY A 75 1.42 7.96 3.85
N GLY A 76 1.23 6.74 3.32
CA GLY A 76 1.64 6.41 1.95
C GLY A 76 0.94 7.29 0.90
N ASN A 77 -0.36 7.51 1.08
CA ASN A 77 -1.15 8.40 0.22
C ASN A 77 -0.82 9.90 0.39
N ASP A 78 -0.28 10.31 1.53
CA ASP A 78 0.18 11.69 1.75
C ASP A 78 1.41 11.97 0.89
N ALA A 79 2.32 11.00 0.83
CA ALA A 79 3.52 11.06 0.00
C ALA A 79 3.28 10.77 -1.50
N GLY A 80 2.04 10.45 -1.90
CA GLY A 80 1.69 10.21 -3.30
C GLY A 80 2.24 8.89 -3.86
N PHE A 81 2.36 7.84 -3.04
CA PHE A 81 2.96 6.58 -3.48
C PHE A 81 2.28 5.93 -4.69
N ALA A 82 0.96 6.07 -4.85
CA ALA A 82 0.24 5.55 -6.01
C ALA A 82 0.65 6.28 -7.30
N GLU A 83 0.83 7.60 -7.22
CA GLU A 83 1.31 8.44 -8.30
C GLU A 83 2.78 8.15 -8.63
N VAL A 84 3.62 7.96 -7.61
CA VAL A 84 5.03 7.54 -7.76
C VAL A 84 5.12 6.19 -8.48
N LEU A 85 4.36 5.18 -8.04
CA LEU A 85 4.32 3.86 -8.68
C LEU A 85 3.82 3.95 -10.12
N THR A 86 2.76 4.74 -10.36
CA THR A 86 2.25 4.99 -11.71
C THR A 86 3.31 5.65 -12.59
N ALA A 87 4.06 6.61 -12.05
CA ALA A 87 5.11 7.30 -12.78
C ALA A 87 6.27 6.36 -13.16
N CYS A 88 6.73 5.55 -12.20
CA CYS A 88 7.83 4.59 -12.37
C CYS A 88 7.46 3.37 -13.23
N ALA A 89 6.18 3.05 -13.36
CA ALA A 89 5.71 1.99 -14.25
C ALA A 89 5.71 2.39 -15.72
N ARG A 90 5.93 3.66 -16.05
CA ARG A 90 5.97 4.17 -17.44
C ARG A 90 7.33 3.90 -18.07
N PRO A 91 7.39 3.68 -19.40
CA PRO A 91 8.66 3.60 -20.11
C PRO A 91 9.40 4.95 -20.05
N ALA A 92 10.72 4.90 -20.21
CA ALA A 92 11.63 6.04 -20.05
C ALA A 92 11.37 7.20 -21.01
N TRP A 93 10.75 6.95 -22.17
CA TRP A 93 10.36 8.02 -23.09
C TRP A 93 9.16 8.84 -22.58
N MET A 94 8.52 8.45 -21.47
CA MET A 94 7.39 9.18 -20.84
C MET A 94 7.83 10.08 -19.67
N GLY A 95 9.10 10.46 -19.63
CA GLY A 95 9.63 11.47 -18.71
C GLY A 95 10.41 10.89 -17.52
N GLU A 96 11.01 11.79 -16.76
CA GLU A 96 11.87 11.45 -15.63
C GLU A 96 11.05 11.08 -14.39
N THR A 97 11.53 10.06 -13.68
CA THR A 97 10.92 9.55 -12.45
C THR A 97 11.57 10.09 -11.19
N ASP A 98 12.82 10.58 -11.29
CA ASP A 98 13.58 11.04 -10.13
C ASP A 98 12.96 12.22 -9.38
N PRO A 99 12.53 13.31 -10.06
CA PRO A 99 11.92 14.44 -9.36
C PRO A 99 10.61 14.06 -8.65
N ILE A 100 9.91 13.03 -9.15
CA ILE A 100 8.67 12.54 -8.57
C ILE A 100 8.94 11.77 -7.28
N ILE A 101 9.97 10.91 -7.27
CA ILE A 101 10.42 10.22 -6.05
C ILE A 101 11.00 11.23 -5.05
N ASP A 102 11.80 12.20 -5.51
CA ASP A 102 12.38 13.24 -4.65
C ASP A 102 11.30 14.06 -3.93
N GLU A 103 10.23 14.44 -4.62
CA GLU A 103 9.11 15.16 -4.00
C GLU A 103 8.37 14.29 -2.97
N ALA A 104 8.18 13.00 -3.26
CA ALA A 104 7.58 12.08 -2.29
C ALA A 104 8.44 11.96 -1.03
N GLU A 105 9.76 11.79 -1.19
CA GLU A 105 10.71 11.78 -0.08
C GLU A 105 10.72 13.10 0.70
N ARG A 106 10.59 14.24 0.02
CA ARG A 106 10.46 15.56 0.66
C ARG A 106 9.20 15.63 1.52
N VAL A 107 8.04 15.25 0.99
CA VAL A 107 6.77 15.20 1.73
C VAL A 107 6.89 14.31 2.98
N MET A 108 7.54 13.14 2.85
CA MET A 108 7.78 12.24 3.99
C MET A 108 8.65 12.90 5.07
N ARG A 109 9.69 13.65 4.69
CA ARG A 109 10.62 14.27 5.64
C ARG A 109 10.07 15.54 6.28
N GLU A 110 9.39 16.36 5.49
CA GLU A 110 9.05 17.74 5.88
C GLU A 110 7.61 17.89 6.35
N ASP A 111 6.66 17.20 5.71
CA ASP A 111 5.22 17.44 5.96
C ASP A 111 4.59 16.34 6.81
N LEU A 112 4.95 15.08 6.56
CA LEU A 112 4.32 13.93 7.19
C LEU A 112 4.52 13.82 8.72
N PRO A 113 5.69 14.20 9.32
CA PRO A 113 5.87 14.10 10.76
C PRO A 113 4.83 14.90 11.55
N ASP A 114 4.58 16.16 11.16
CA ASP A 114 3.62 17.04 11.83
C ASP A 114 2.18 16.56 11.65
N ARG A 115 1.84 16.04 10.46
CA ARG A 115 0.51 15.46 10.20
C ARG A 115 0.26 14.24 11.08
N LEU A 116 1.22 13.32 11.16
CA LEU A 116 1.11 12.13 11.99
C LEU A 116 1.04 12.48 13.48
N ALA A 117 1.84 13.43 13.94
CA ALA A 117 1.79 13.91 15.33
C ALA A 117 0.39 14.42 15.68
N ALA A 118 -0.22 15.24 14.82
CA ALA A 118 -1.58 15.74 15.02
C ALA A 118 -2.63 14.61 15.03
N LEU A 119 -2.50 13.62 14.15
CA LEU A 119 -3.40 12.45 14.15
C LEU A 119 -3.26 11.65 15.45
N HIS A 120 -2.04 11.39 15.90
CA HIS A 120 -1.81 10.67 17.15
C HIS A 120 -2.39 11.40 18.36
N GLU A 121 -2.28 12.73 18.43
CA GLU A 121 -2.90 13.57 19.46
C GLU A 121 -4.44 13.48 19.39
N ASP A 122 -5.01 13.55 18.19
CA ASP A 122 -6.44 13.41 17.96
C ASP A 122 -6.99 12.05 18.41
N VAL A 123 -6.24 10.97 18.18
CA VAL A 123 -6.58 9.62 18.66
C VAL A 123 -6.46 9.54 20.18
N ARG A 124 -5.36 10.04 20.76
CA ARG A 124 -5.12 9.99 22.20
C ARG A 124 -6.16 10.77 23.00
N SER A 125 -6.59 11.93 22.50
CA SER A 125 -7.61 12.75 23.15
C SER A 125 -9.00 12.08 23.18
N ARG A 126 -9.34 11.32 22.13
CA ARG A 126 -10.64 10.63 22.01
C ARG A 126 -10.65 9.26 22.71
N ALA A 127 -9.53 8.56 22.68
CA ALA A 127 -9.35 7.21 23.24
C ALA A 127 -8.14 7.15 24.20
N PRO A 128 -8.19 7.86 25.35
CA PRO A 128 -7.04 8.03 26.23
C PRO A 128 -6.51 6.73 26.85
N GLN A 129 -7.36 5.71 26.99
CA GLN A 129 -7.00 4.40 27.54
C GLN A 129 -6.62 3.36 26.47
N ALA A 130 -6.73 3.71 25.18
CA ALA A 130 -6.44 2.75 24.12
C ALA A 130 -4.93 2.53 23.94
N GLN A 131 -4.55 1.26 23.75
CA GLN A 131 -3.28 0.93 23.12
C GLN A 131 -3.38 1.32 21.64
N VAL A 132 -2.43 2.13 21.17
CA VAL A 132 -2.38 2.58 19.78
C VAL A 132 -1.22 1.87 19.09
N VAL A 133 -1.50 1.19 17.99
CA VAL A 133 -0.54 0.45 17.18
C VAL A 133 -0.55 1.02 15.76
N ALA A 134 0.48 1.77 15.40
CA ALA A 134 0.73 2.16 14.03
C ALA A 134 1.38 0.98 13.28
N THR A 135 0.88 0.64 12.10
CA THR A 135 1.43 -0.42 11.24
C THR A 135 2.15 0.21 10.06
N GLY A 136 3.38 -0.25 9.79
CA GLY A 136 4.19 0.19 8.65
C GLY A 136 3.77 -0.46 7.32
N TYR A 137 4.48 -0.09 6.26
CA TYR A 137 4.35 -0.68 4.93
C TYR A 137 5.58 -1.55 4.62
N PRO A 138 5.43 -2.64 3.85
CA PRO A 138 6.56 -3.48 3.46
C PRO A 138 7.37 -2.82 2.34
N ARG A 139 8.57 -3.35 2.11
CA ARG A 139 9.28 -3.12 0.84
C ARG A 139 8.53 -3.85 -0.27
N LEU A 140 8.31 -3.19 -1.40
CA LEU A 140 7.45 -3.72 -2.45
C LEU A 140 8.19 -4.67 -3.39
N PHE A 141 9.49 -4.45 -3.63
CA PHE A 141 10.19 -5.06 -4.76
C PHE A 141 11.43 -5.86 -4.34
N ALA A 142 11.77 -6.87 -5.15
CA ALA A 142 12.98 -7.67 -5.00
C ALA A 142 14.05 -7.40 -6.09
N GLY A 143 13.94 -6.27 -6.80
CA GLY A 143 14.92 -5.84 -7.81
C GLY A 143 14.61 -6.28 -9.25
N GLU A 144 13.45 -6.90 -9.49
CA GLU A 144 12.96 -7.29 -10.81
C GLU A 144 11.52 -6.80 -11.02
N ASP A 145 11.19 -6.46 -12.27
CA ASP A 145 9.83 -6.25 -12.75
C ASP A 145 9.42 -7.44 -13.63
N CYS A 146 8.47 -8.23 -13.15
CA CYS A 146 7.91 -9.40 -13.86
C CYS A 146 6.55 -9.12 -14.50
N ASN A 147 6.03 -7.89 -14.40
CA ASN A 147 4.78 -7.50 -15.01
C ASN A 147 5.04 -6.89 -16.39
N LEU A 148 4.61 -7.58 -17.46
CA LEU A 148 4.87 -7.15 -18.85
C LEU A 148 4.26 -5.78 -19.20
N SER A 149 3.21 -5.37 -18.48
CA SER A 149 2.51 -4.09 -18.67
C SER A 149 3.11 -2.93 -17.88
N THR A 150 4.24 -3.12 -17.18
CA THR A 150 4.99 -2.07 -16.48
C THR A 150 6.44 -2.04 -16.95
N PHE A 151 7.15 -0.95 -16.67
CA PHE A 151 8.50 -0.68 -17.17
C PHE A 151 9.46 -0.24 -16.06
N PHE A 152 9.33 -0.79 -14.85
CA PHE A 152 10.18 -0.38 -13.73
C PHE A 152 11.65 -0.78 -13.99
N SER A 153 12.56 0.17 -13.83
CA SER A 153 14.01 -0.10 -13.87
C SER A 153 14.55 -0.56 -12.52
N PRO A 154 15.65 -1.33 -12.47
CA PRO A 154 16.29 -1.72 -11.21
C PRO A 154 16.63 -0.54 -10.29
N ARG A 155 16.98 0.62 -10.88
CA ARG A 155 17.24 1.85 -10.15
C ARG A 155 15.98 2.40 -9.50
N GLU A 156 14.87 2.49 -10.22
CA GLU A 156 13.57 2.90 -9.67
C GLU A 156 13.13 1.95 -8.57
N LEU A 157 13.23 0.62 -8.77
CA LEU A 157 12.90 -0.37 -7.74
C LEU A 157 13.72 -0.18 -6.45
N THR A 158 15.02 0.10 -6.59
CA THR A 158 15.91 0.41 -5.45
C THR A 158 15.45 1.67 -4.71
N ARG A 159 15.13 2.73 -5.46
CA ARG A 159 14.65 4.00 -4.89
C ARG A 159 13.28 3.86 -4.22
N LEU A 160 12.37 3.09 -4.80
CA LEU A 160 11.04 2.83 -4.23
C LEU A 160 11.14 2.09 -2.89
N ASN A 161 12.05 1.12 -2.78
CA ASN A 161 12.32 0.44 -1.51
C ASN A 161 12.97 1.38 -0.48
N ALA A 162 13.88 2.27 -0.90
CA ALA A 162 14.45 3.29 -0.01
C ALA A 162 13.39 4.31 0.46
N ALA A 163 12.44 4.68 -0.38
CA ALA A 163 11.30 5.51 -0.01
C ALA A 163 10.36 4.79 0.97
N ALA A 164 10.14 3.48 0.80
CA ALA A 164 9.39 2.68 1.77
C ALA A 164 10.10 2.61 3.13
N ASP A 165 11.43 2.49 3.12
CA ASP A 165 12.25 2.53 4.34
C ASP A 165 12.15 3.89 5.05
N LEU A 166 12.25 5.00 4.30
CA LEU A 166 12.07 6.34 4.82
C LEU A 166 10.67 6.55 5.44
N LEU A 167 9.62 6.09 4.75
CA LEU A 167 8.26 6.18 5.25
C LEU A 167 8.10 5.43 6.58
N ALA A 168 8.64 4.21 6.66
CA ALA A 168 8.62 3.41 7.89
C ALA A 168 9.38 4.11 9.04
N GLU A 169 10.54 4.72 8.76
CA GLU A 169 11.30 5.48 9.76
C GLU A 169 10.51 6.68 10.30
N VAL A 170 9.88 7.46 9.42
CA VAL A 170 9.06 8.62 9.78
C VAL A 170 7.83 8.21 10.60
N MET A 171 7.09 7.21 10.13
CA MET A 171 5.91 6.68 10.85
C MET A 171 6.30 6.12 12.21
N GLY A 172 7.38 5.34 12.27
CA GLY A 172 7.88 4.77 13.51
C GLY A 172 8.38 5.82 14.49
N ALA A 173 8.99 6.90 14.03
CA ALA A 173 9.38 8.03 14.88
C ALA A 173 8.15 8.75 15.45
N ALA A 174 7.16 9.07 14.61
CA ALA A 174 5.93 9.74 15.04
C ALA A 174 5.13 8.90 16.07
N ALA A 175 4.99 7.60 15.81
CA ALA A 175 4.31 6.68 16.72
C ALA A 175 4.99 6.63 18.10
N ARG A 176 6.32 6.44 18.13
CA ARG A 176 7.09 6.41 19.37
C ARG A 176 7.01 7.73 20.14
N ALA A 177 7.07 8.87 19.45
CA ALA A 177 6.94 10.18 20.06
C ALA A 177 5.56 10.38 20.73
N ALA A 178 4.51 9.78 20.19
CA ALA A 178 3.17 9.78 20.75
C ALA A 178 2.89 8.70 21.82
N GLY A 179 3.90 7.90 22.18
CA GLY A 179 3.73 6.74 23.07
C GLY A 179 2.84 5.65 22.46
N ALA A 180 2.73 5.60 21.14
CA ALA A 180 2.14 4.49 20.40
C ALA A 180 3.22 3.47 20.05
N VAL A 181 2.79 2.24 19.77
CA VAL A 181 3.68 1.22 19.21
C VAL A 181 3.73 1.35 17.70
N PHE A 182 4.90 1.10 17.10
CA PHE A 182 5.05 0.92 15.67
C PHE A 182 5.38 -0.54 15.37
N VAL A 183 4.54 -1.18 14.56
CA VAL A 183 4.78 -2.52 14.01
C VAL A 183 5.40 -2.31 12.63
N ASP A 184 6.72 -2.53 12.56
CA ASP A 184 7.45 -2.62 11.30
C ASP A 184 7.18 -4.00 10.69
N VAL A 185 6.88 -4.05 9.39
CA VAL A 185 6.57 -5.29 8.67
C VAL A 185 7.59 -5.61 7.58
N ARG A 186 8.65 -4.81 7.44
CA ARG A 186 9.61 -4.95 6.34
C ARG A 186 10.39 -6.25 6.42
N ASP A 187 10.67 -6.73 7.62
CA ASP A 187 11.43 -7.97 7.82
C ASP A 187 10.56 -9.21 7.60
N GLU A 188 9.30 -9.15 8.00
CA GLU A 188 8.29 -10.19 7.79
C GLU A 188 8.03 -10.44 6.29
N PHE A 189 8.10 -9.39 5.47
CA PHE A 189 7.88 -9.47 4.02
C PHE A 189 9.15 -9.84 3.22
N GLN A 190 10.29 -10.07 3.85
CA GLN A 190 11.49 -10.51 3.14
C GLN A 190 11.25 -11.87 2.46
N GLY A 191 11.53 -11.96 1.16
CA GLY A 191 11.27 -13.17 0.37
C GLY A 191 9.85 -13.27 -0.19
N HIS A 192 9.01 -12.26 0.07
CA HIS A 192 7.60 -12.22 -0.32
C HIS A 192 7.20 -10.94 -1.08
N ALA A 193 8.19 -10.20 -1.59
CA ALA A 193 7.97 -9.01 -2.40
C ALA A 193 7.31 -9.36 -3.76
N VAL A 194 6.93 -8.33 -4.51
CA VAL A 194 6.46 -8.48 -5.90
C VAL A 194 7.48 -9.32 -6.68
N CYS A 195 6.98 -10.27 -7.48
CA CYS A 195 7.74 -11.24 -8.26
C CYS A 195 8.47 -12.36 -7.48
N GLN A 196 8.29 -12.47 -6.17
CA GLN A 196 8.85 -13.59 -5.38
C GLN A 196 7.82 -14.71 -5.16
N ASP A 197 8.26 -15.87 -4.65
CA ASP A 197 7.39 -17.04 -4.40
C ASP A 197 7.61 -17.60 -2.97
N PRO A 198 6.56 -17.64 -2.12
CA PRO A 198 5.21 -17.14 -2.37
C PRO A 198 5.18 -15.61 -2.36
N GLU A 199 4.52 -15.02 -3.36
CA GLU A 199 4.28 -13.57 -3.42
C GLU A 199 3.26 -13.18 -2.33
N TRP A 200 3.56 -12.19 -1.49
CA TRP A 200 2.59 -11.59 -0.55
C TRP A 200 2.12 -10.22 -0.98
N ILE A 201 2.85 -9.57 -1.87
CA ILE A 201 2.50 -8.25 -2.43
C ILE A 201 2.13 -8.44 -3.88
N ARG A 202 0.92 -8.07 -4.25
CA ARG A 202 0.47 -8.20 -5.64
C ARG A 202 1.31 -7.28 -6.54
N GLY A 203 1.79 -7.80 -7.67
CA GLY A 203 2.27 -6.96 -8.77
C GLY A 203 1.15 -6.14 -9.43
N ALA A 204 1.47 -5.50 -10.56
CA ALA A 204 0.45 -4.89 -11.41
C ALA A 204 -0.52 -5.96 -11.91
N SER A 205 -1.74 -5.95 -11.38
CA SER A 205 -2.65 -7.09 -11.48
C SER A 205 -4.11 -6.65 -11.66
N TRP A 206 -4.97 -7.59 -12.08
CA TRP A 206 -6.42 -7.34 -12.14
C TRP A 206 -7.10 -8.00 -10.93
N PRO A 207 -7.91 -7.26 -10.15
CA PRO A 207 -8.31 -5.85 -10.32
C PRO A 207 -7.17 -4.84 -10.08
N LEU A 208 -7.10 -3.78 -10.91
CA LEU A 208 -6.01 -2.79 -10.82
C LEU A 208 -5.93 -2.07 -9.48
N ASP A 209 -7.06 -1.91 -8.80
CA ASP A 209 -7.12 -1.34 -7.46
C ASP A 209 -6.43 -2.17 -6.38
N GLU A 210 -6.07 -3.43 -6.66
CA GLU A 210 -5.30 -4.28 -5.75
C GLU A 210 -3.79 -4.27 -6.04
N SER A 211 -3.35 -3.58 -7.11
CA SER A 211 -1.93 -3.54 -7.49
C SER A 211 -1.08 -2.98 -6.35
N PHE A 212 0.06 -3.62 -6.08
CA PHE A 212 1.02 -3.29 -5.02
C PHE A 212 0.49 -3.42 -3.59
N HIS A 213 -0.69 -4.01 -3.38
CA HIS A 213 -1.22 -4.27 -2.05
C HIS A 213 -0.92 -5.69 -1.57
N PRO A 214 -0.95 -5.93 -0.25
CA PRO A 214 -0.83 -7.28 0.29
C PRO A 214 -1.99 -8.16 -0.18
N ASN A 215 -1.70 -9.40 -0.54
CA ASN A 215 -2.73 -10.42 -0.72
C ASN A 215 -3.18 -11.00 0.63
N ALA A 216 -4.02 -12.04 0.62
CA ALA A 216 -4.51 -12.67 1.85
C ALA A 216 -3.38 -13.16 2.79
N ALA A 217 -2.27 -13.68 2.24
CA ALA A 217 -1.12 -14.12 3.03
C ALA A 217 -0.34 -12.93 3.60
N GLY A 218 -0.16 -11.86 2.81
CA GLY A 218 0.44 -10.62 3.31
C GLY A 218 -0.37 -9.97 4.43
N HIS A 219 -1.71 -9.91 4.31
CA HIS A 219 -2.57 -9.42 5.39
C HIS A 219 -2.51 -10.30 6.64
N ARG A 220 -2.37 -11.62 6.48
CA ARG A 220 -2.11 -12.53 7.60
C ARG A 220 -0.79 -12.19 8.29
N ALA A 221 0.28 -11.96 7.54
CA ALA A 221 1.59 -11.61 8.10
C ALA A 221 1.55 -10.30 8.89
N ILE A 222 0.86 -9.26 8.37
CA ILE A 222 0.65 -8.01 9.10
C ILE A 222 -0.14 -8.26 10.39
N ALA A 223 -1.20 -9.08 10.33
CA ALA A 223 -1.97 -9.42 11.52
C ALA A 223 -1.11 -10.13 12.58
N ASP A 224 -0.21 -11.02 12.16
CA ASP A 224 0.70 -11.74 13.05
C ASP A 224 1.67 -10.82 13.76
N ALA A 225 2.28 -9.89 13.03
CA ALA A 225 3.16 -8.89 13.60
C ALA A 225 2.43 -8.03 14.66
N VAL A 226 1.18 -7.63 14.37
CA VAL A 226 0.34 -6.92 15.35
C VAL A 226 0.00 -7.81 16.56
N LEU A 227 -0.36 -9.07 16.36
CA LEU A 227 -0.72 -10.00 17.44
C LEU A 227 0.46 -10.28 18.38
N VAL A 228 1.67 -10.45 17.84
CA VAL A 228 2.91 -10.59 18.62
C VAL A 228 3.11 -9.39 19.53
N GLU A 229 2.92 -8.17 19.02
CA GLU A 229 3.02 -6.95 19.81
C GLU A 229 1.94 -6.85 20.90
N LEU A 230 0.75 -7.40 20.65
CA LEU A 230 -0.31 -7.51 21.66
C LEU A 230 -0.06 -8.65 22.68
N GLY A 231 1.10 -9.29 22.66
CA GLY A 231 1.47 -10.40 23.54
C GLY A 231 0.68 -11.68 23.26
N ARG A 232 0.16 -11.84 22.03
CA ARG A 232 -0.55 -13.03 21.58
C ARG A 232 0.38 -13.88 20.72
N GLN A 233 0.32 -15.19 20.92
CA GLN A 233 0.98 -16.14 20.00
C GLN A 233 0.08 -16.30 18.76
N PRO A 234 0.55 -15.98 17.55
CA PRO A 234 -0.22 -16.20 16.33
C PRO A 234 -0.65 -17.66 16.22
N VAL A 235 -1.93 -17.91 15.96
CA VAL A 235 -2.39 -19.27 15.70
C VAL A 235 -2.02 -19.62 14.26
N ALA A 236 -1.10 -20.59 14.08
CA ALA A 236 -0.77 -21.11 12.76
C ALA A 236 -2.05 -21.43 11.97
N ALA A 237 -2.10 -21.02 10.70
CA ALA A 237 -3.26 -21.25 9.84
C ALA A 237 -3.69 -22.73 9.94
N PRO A 238 -4.98 -23.03 10.23
CA PRO A 238 -5.37 -24.39 10.48
C PRO A 238 -5.21 -25.23 9.22
N ALA A 239 -4.37 -26.27 9.29
CA ALA A 239 -4.51 -27.43 8.42
C ALA A 239 -5.95 -27.95 8.57
N GLN A 240 -6.64 -28.05 7.44
CA GLN A 240 -8.01 -28.53 7.25
C GLN A 240 -8.70 -29.18 8.48
N GLN A 241 -9.82 -28.55 8.89
CA GLN A 241 -10.96 -29.10 9.63
C GLN A 241 -10.74 -29.58 11.09
N ARG A 242 -11.18 -28.74 12.03
CA ARG A 242 -11.98 -29.20 13.19
C ARG A 242 -13.30 -28.41 13.19
N PRO A 243 -14.44 -29.01 13.56
CA PRO A 243 -15.69 -28.26 13.70
C PRO A 243 -15.49 -27.25 14.83
N ALA A 244 -15.41 -25.97 14.47
CA ALA A 244 -15.27 -24.89 15.45
C ALA A 244 -16.50 -24.92 16.36
N VAL A 245 -16.24 -24.99 17.68
CA VAL A 245 -17.20 -24.50 18.67
C VAL A 245 -17.59 -23.10 18.22
N LEU A 246 -18.90 -22.83 18.13
CA LEU A 246 -19.48 -21.54 17.75
C LEU A 246 -19.09 -20.45 18.76
N SER A 247 -17.83 -20.03 18.77
CA SER A 247 -17.46 -18.69 19.18
C SER A 247 -18.09 -17.77 18.14
N SER A 248 -19.13 -17.03 18.51
CA SER A 248 -19.72 -16.04 17.62
C SER A 248 -18.59 -15.13 17.12
N ARG A 249 -18.34 -15.12 15.80
CA ARG A 249 -17.36 -14.21 15.20
C ARG A 249 -17.64 -12.80 15.70
N PRO A 250 -16.62 -12.01 16.04
CA PRO A 250 -16.84 -10.66 16.53
C PRO A 250 -17.66 -9.85 15.53
N ALA A 251 -18.53 -8.98 16.05
CA ALA A 251 -19.26 -8.06 15.20
C ALA A 251 -18.28 -7.09 14.53
N ILE A 252 -18.49 -6.84 13.24
CA ILE A 252 -17.77 -5.81 12.48
C ILE A 252 -18.76 -4.69 12.19
N ALA A 253 -18.50 -3.52 12.75
CA ALA A 253 -19.23 -2.29 12.47
C ALA A 253 -18.45 -1.49 11.44
N TYR A 254 -19.02 -1.34 10.24
CA TYR A 254 -18.41 -0.57 9.17
C TYR A 254 -18.69 0.93 9.34
N GLY A 255 -17.63 1.73 9.32
CA GLY A 255 -17.67 3.18 9.11
C GLY A 255 -18.38 3.60 7.83
N ARG A 256 -18.76 4.88 7.74
CA ARG A 256 -19.39 5.43 6.54
C ARG A 256 -18.37 5.46 5.39
N PRO A 257 -18.73 4.97 4.19
CA PRO A 257 -17.85 5.13 3.04
C PRO A 257 -17.69 6.60 2.67
N HIS A 258 -16.46 6.99 2.33
CA HIS A 258 -16.12 8.31 1.84
C HIS A 258 -15.26 8.15 0.58
N ASP A 259 -15.58 8.91 -0.47
CA ASP A 259 -14.78 8.95 -1.69
C ASP A 259 -13.71 10.03 -1.52
N HIS A 260 -12.46 9.60 -1.37
CA HIS A 260 -11.30 10.47 -1.19
C HIS A 260 -10.61 10.79 -2.53
N GLY A 261 -11.25 10.46 -3.66
CA GLY A 261 -10.63 10.48 -4.98
C GLY A 261 -9.76 9.25 -5.23
N ARG A 262 -9.46 9.01 -6.51
CA ARG A 262 -8.74 7.81 -6.95
C ARG A 262 -7.22 7.95 -6.79
N LYS A 263 -6.71 7.66 -5.59
CA LYS A 263 -5.29 7.39 -5.34
C LYS A 263 -5.00 5.91 -5.59
N MET A 264 -4.98 5.55 -6.86
CA MET A 264 -4.79 4.17 -7.29
C MET A 264 -3.73 4.12 -8.38
N PHE A 265 -2.99 3.02 -8.40
CA PHE A 265 -2.07 2.70 -9.50
C PHE A 265 -2.81 2.70 -10.84
N ARG A 266 -2.13 3.17 -11.88
CA ARG A 266 -2.60 3.12 -13.26
C ARG A 266 -1.51 2.53 -14.14
N LEU A 267 -1.92 1.65 -15.04
CA LEU A 267 -1.03 1.17 -16.10
C LEU A 267 -0.65 2.32 -17.04
N PRO A 268 0.55 2.29 -17.64
CA PRO A 268 0.95 3.26 -18.63
C PRO A 268 0.02 3.24 -19.85
N ASP A 269 -0.44 4.42 -20.27
CA ASP A 269 -1.17 4.58 -21.53
C ASP A 269 -0.18 4.90 -22.65
N LEU A 270 0.27 3.85 -23.34
CA LEU A 270 1.25 3.97 -24.42
C LEU A 270 0.70 4.65 -25.69
N LEU A 271 -0.63 4.78 -25.79
CA LEU A 271 -1.32 5.47 -26.89
C LEU A 271 -1.64 6.93 -26.55
N SER A 272 -1.32 7.37 -25.32
CA SER A 272 -1.53 8.75 -24.89
C SER A 272 -0.71 9.74 -25.73
N PRO A 273 -1.18 11.00 -25.86
CA PRO A 273 -0.40 12.05 -26.50
C PRO A 273 0.98 12.26 -25.87
N GLU A 274 1.10 12.09 -24.55
CA GLU A 274 2.36 12.15 -23.80
C GLU A 274 3.33 11.05 -24.24
N SER A 275 2.87 9.79 -24.30
CA SER A 275 3.69 8.67 -24.77
C SER A 275 4.18 8.87 -26.20
N LEU A 276 3.27 9.22 -27.11
CA LEU A 276 3.63 9.34 -28.53
C LEU A 276 4.55 10.54 -28.81
N ALA A 277 4.39 11.64 -28.08
CA ALA A 277 5.31 12.78 -28.14
C ALA A 277 6.68 12.41 -27.57
N GLY A 278 6.70 11.79 -26.39
CA GLY A 278 7.94 11.37 -25.74
C GLY A 278 8.73 10.33 -26.54
N ALA A 279 8.05 9.38 -27.18
CA ALA A 279 8.66 8.42 -28.10
C ALA A 279 9.36 9.14 -29.26
N LYS A 280 8.69 10.11 -29.87
CA LYS A 280 9.25 10.93 -30.96
C LYS A 280 10.47 11.72 -30.50
N ASP A 281 10.37 12.40 -29.36
CA ASP A 281 11.44 13.22 -28.80
C ASP A 281 12.65 12.37 -28.40
N SER A 282 12.42 11.11 -28.03
CA SER A 282 13.45 10.10 -27.76
C SER A 282 13.99 9.41 -29.02
N GLY A 283 13.56 9.84 -30.21
CA GLY A 283 14.04 9.31 -31.49
C GLY A 283 13.44 7.96 -31.92
N LEU A 284 12.38 7.49 -31.27
CA LEU A 284 11.68 6.26 -31.63
C LEU A 284 10.71 6.47 -32.80
N ASP A 285 10.41 5.38 -33.52
CA ASP A 285 9.34 5.34 -34.51
C ASP A 285 7.96 5.31 -33.81
N VAL A 286 7.24 6.42 -33.90
CA VAL A 286 5.91 6.59 -33.30
C VAL A 286 4.89 5.59 -33.86
N ASP A 287 4.98 5.24 -35.14
CA ASP A 287 4.07 4.27 -35.76
C ASP A 287 4.39 2.84 -35.32
N GLU A 288 5.67 2.53 -35.04
CA GLU A 288 6.07 1.29 -34.38
C GLU A 288 5.45 1.21 -32.98
N VAL A 289 5.62 2.24 -32.15
CA VAL A 289 5.07 2.29 -30.78
C VAL A 289 3.56 2.10 -30.79
N ARG A 290 2.83 2.83 -31.66
CA ARG A 290 1.37 2.69 -31.78
C ARG A 290 0.97 1.27 -32.14
N ARG A 291 1.59 0.69 -33.17
CA ARG A 291 1.28 -0.67 -33.64
C ARG A 291 1.54 -1.71 -32.55
N LEU A 292 2.62 -1.58 -31.78
CA LEU A 292 2.94 -2.51 -30.69
C LEU A 292 1.94 -2.39 -29.54
N ALA A 293 1.61 -1.16 -29.12
CA ALA A 293 0.64 -0.91 -28.05
C ALA A 293 -0.78 -1.40 -28.42
N GLU A 294 -1.20 -1.26 -29.68
CA GLU A 294 -2.48 -1.78 -30.18
C GLU A 294 -2.50 -3.30 -30.33
N ALA A 295 -1.38 -3.91 -30.75
CA ALA A 295 -1.29 -5.35 -30.93
C ALA A 295 -1.38 -6.10 -29.58
N GLY A 296 -0.68 -5.60 -28.56
CA GLY A 296 -0.55 -6.27 -27.27
C GLY A 296 0.10 -7.66 -27.35
N GLY A 297 0.11 -8.37 -26.22
CA GLY A 297 0.67 -9.71 -26.12
C GLY A 297 2.21 -9.74 -26.01
N PRO A 298 2.77 -10.94 -25.75
CA PRO A 298 4.13 -11.08 -25.23
C PRO A 298 5.21 -10.58 -26.18
N ASP A 299 5.06 -10.80 -27.50
CA ASP A 299 6.05 -10.34 -28.48
C ASP A 299 6.04 -8.80 -28.62
N ALA A 300 4.86 -8.18 -28.59
CA ALA A 300 4.73 -6.74 -28.67
C ALA A 300 5.25 -6.06 -27.39
N GLU A 301 4.91 -6.61 -26.23
CA GLU A 301 5.41 -6.18 -24.93
C GLU A 301 6.94 -6.32 -24.87
N ALA A 302 7.51 -7.46 -25.29
CA ALA A 302 8.96 -7.65 -25.33
C ALA A 302 9.68 -6.61 -26.21
N ARG A 303 9.09 -6.24 -27.35
CA ARG A 303 9.64 -5.18 -28.21
C ARG A 303 9.51 -3.80 -27.57
N LEU A 304 8.39 -3.47 -26.93
CA LEU A 304 8.24 -2.21 -26.18
C LEU A 304 9.28 -2.09 -25.05
N HIS A 305 9.51 -3.17 -24.31
CA HIS A 305 10.56 -3.27 -23.30
C HIS A 305 11.97 -3.10 -23.89
N GLN A 306 12.20 -3.55 -25.12
CA GLN A 306 13.45 -3.31 -25.82
C GLN A 306 13.63 -1.82 -26.16
N LEU A 307 12.58 -1.17 -26.68
CA LEU A 307 12.59 0.27 -26.96
C LEU A 307 12.87 1.08 -25.69
N ASP A 308 12.30 0.66 -24.55
CA ASP A 308 12.54 1.32 -23.25
C ASP A 308 14.02 1.28 -22.87
N ARG A 309 14.64 0.09 -22.99
CA ARG A 309 16.08 -0.07 -22.74
C ARG A 309 16.94 0.76 -23.70
N GLU A 310 16.56 0.86 -24.97
CA GLU A 310 17.25 1.69 -25.96
C GLU A 310 17.24 3.17 -25.54
N VAL A 311 16.09 3.70 -25.10
CA VAL A 311 15.96 5.09 -24.60
C VAL A 311 16.74 5.30 -23.30
N ARG A 312 16.66 4.37 -22.34
CA ARG A 312 17.42 4.45 -21.08
C ARG A 312 18.93 4.45 -21.33
N ALA A 313 19.41 3.64 -22.28
CA ALA A 313 20.83 3.60 -22.63
C ALA A 313 21.31 4.91 -23.28
N ALA A 314 20.46 5.59 -24.07
CA ALA A 314 20.81 6.86 -24.70
C ALA A 314 20.87 8.03 -23.70
N THR A 315 20.03 8.00 -22.67
CA THR A 315 19.94 9.04 -21.62
C THR A 315 20.92 8.85 -20.47
N SER A 316 21.46 7.64 -20.27
CA SER A 316 22.45 7.35 -19.20
C SER A 316 23.88 7.80 -19.55
N VAL A 317 24.07 8.51 -20.67
CA VAL A 317 25.35 9.03 -21.16
C VAL A 317 25.33 10.57 -21.11
N GLU A 318 25.03 11.15 -19.96
CA GLU A 318 25.32 12.54 -19.57
C GLU A 318 25.64 12.59 -18.08
#